data_AF-R6CUU4-F1
#
_entry.id   AF-R6CUU4-F1
#
_cell.length_a   1.000
_cell.length_b   1.000
_cell.length_c   1.000
_cell.angle_alpha   90.00
_cell.angle_beta   90.00
_cell.angle_gamma   90.00
#
_symmetry.space_group_name_H-M   'P 1'
#
loop_
_entity.id
_entity.type
_entity.pdbx_description
1 polymer ?
#
loop_
_entity_poly.entity_id
_entity_poly.type
_entity_poly.pdbx_seq_one_letter_code
_entity_poly.pdbx_strand_id
1 'polypeptide(L)' 'MKNYWRMSNFSIFSVFYTYIDHSSYPADRLFVQDKVRIKYKREYAREDSPYRIIFVKWEKRIQHDLKRHWIS' A
#
# COMPACT_ATOMS: atom_id res chain seq x y z
N MET A 1 4.35 -11.66 -7.78
CA MET A 1 5.44 -10.79 -7.25
C MET A 1 4.86 -9.90 -6.15
N LYS A 2 5.64 -9.57 -5.12
CA LYS A 2 5.20 -8.65 -4.06
C LYS A 2 5.57 -7.22 -4.48
N ASN A 3 4.58 -6.42 -4.87
CA ASN A 3 4.77 -5.04 -5.35
C ASN A 3 4.63 -4.01 -4.22
N TYR A 4 4.67 -4.48 -2.98
CA TYR A 4 4.51 -3.66 -1.79
C TYR A 4 5.61 -3.98 -0.79
N TRP A 5 6.04 -2.93 -0.09
CA TRP A 5 7.02 -3.01 0.95
C TRP A 5 6.46 -2.45 2.24
N ARG A 6 6.54 -3.22 3.32
CA ARG A 6 6.15 -2.77 4.66
C ARG A 6 7.32 -2.02 5.26
N MET A 7 7.15 -0.74 5.53
CA MET A 7 8.15 0.03 6.25
C MET A 7 8.11 -0.32 7.74
N SER A 8 9.30 -0.51 8.31
CA SER A 8 9.49 -0.62 9.75
C SER A 8 9.24 0.74 10.39
N ASN A 9 8.12 0.89 11.10
CA ASN A 9 7.83 2.11 11.87
C ASN A 9 7.61 1.78 13.34
N PHE A 10 8.14 2.64 14.22
CA PHE A 10 7.96 2.60 15.67
C PHE A 10 6.56 3.02 16.14
N SER A 11 5.59 3.17 15.23
CA SER A 11 4.24 3.57 15.62
C SER A 11 3.46 2.38 16.21
N ILE A 12 2.89 2.59 17.39
CA ILE A 12 2.13 1.56 18.11
C ILE A 12 0.82 1.24 17.37
N PHE A 13 0.17 2.23 16.77
CA PHE A 13 -1.17 2.10 16.18
C PHE A 13 -1.22 2.06 14.65
N SER A 14 -0.10 2.35 13.97
CA SER A 14 -0.08 2.46 12.51
C SER A 14 1.09 1.78 11.85
N VAL A 15 0.88 1.33 10.61
CA VAL A 15 1.88 0.73 9.75
C VAL A 15 1.95 1.52 8.46
N PHE A 16 3.15 1.70 7.97
CA PHE A 16 3.40 2.39 6.71
C PHE A 16 3.74 1.35 5.65
N TYR A 17 3.13 1.52 4.50
CA TYR A 17 3.35 0.69 3.34
C TYR A 17 3.71 1.56 2.15
N THR A 18 4.63 1.05 1.35
CA THR A 18 5.04 1.63 0.09
C THR A 18 4.64 0.67 -1.01
N TYR A 19 3.85 1.14 -1.95
CA TYR A 19 3.42 0.37 -3.11
C TYR A 19 4.16 0.90 -4.33
N ILE A 20 4.69 -0.02 -5.14
CA ILE A 20 5.26 0.30 -6.43
C ILE A 20 4.19 -0.05 -7.45
N ASP A 21 3.63 1.00 -8.02
CA ASP A 21 2.66 0.93 -9.09
C ASP A 21 3.37 1.01 -10.43
N HIS A 22 2.87 0.28 -11.43
CA HIS A 22 3.34 0.30 -12.80
C HIS A 22 2.13 0.47 -13.71
N SER A 23 2.29 1.15 -14.84
CA SER A 23 1.20 1.37 -15.81
C SER A 23 0.45 0.08 -16.21
N SER A 24 1.13 -1.07 -16.19
CA SER A 24 0.54 -2.39 -16.49
C SER A 24 -0.15 -3.09 -15.32
N TYR A 25 0.01 -2.61 -14.08
CA TYR A 25 -0.63 -3.20 -12.89
C TYR A 25 -0.94 -2.11 -11.84
N PRO A 26 -2.07 -1.39 -12.01
CA PRO A 26 -2.49 -0.31 -11.12
C PRO A 26 -2.64 -0.79 -9.68
N ALA A 27 -1.97 -0.11 -8.75
CA ALA A 27 -2.15 -0.31 -7.32
C ALA A 27 -3.60 -0.05 -6.86
N ASP A 28 -4.40 0.66 -7.66
CA ASP A 28 -5.84 0.88 -7.44
C ASP A 28 -6.61 -0.42 -7.22
N ARG A 29 -6.20 -1.53 -7.85
CA ARG A 29 -6.90 -2.81 -7.67
C ARG A 29 -6.76 -3.34 -6.23
N LEU A 30 -5.64 -3.08 -5.55
CA LEU A 30 -5.43 -3.42 -4.14
C LEU A 30 -6.26 -2.54 -3.20
N PHE A 31 -6.45 -1.27 -3.55
CA PHE A 31 -7.13 -0.31 -2.68
C PHE A 31 -8.66 -0.33 -2.85
N VAL A 32 -9.15 -0.61 -4.06
CA VAL A 32 -10.57 -0.65 -4.40
C VAL A 32 -11.23 -1.95 -3.93
N GLN A 33 -10.51 -3.08 -3.92
CA GLN A 33 -11.09 -4.37 -3.51
C GLN A 33 -11.48 -4.43 -2.04
N ASP A 34 -10.71 -3.83 -1.14
CA ASP A 34 -10.90 -4.13 0.29
C ASP A 34 -11.74 -3.12 1.10
N LYS A 35 -12.28 -2.05 0.49
CA LYS A 35 -12.99 -0.97 1.23
C LYS A 35 -12.25 -0.51 2.50
N VAL A 36 -10.93 -0.64 2.50
CA VAL A 36 -10.12 -0.34 3.68
C VAL A 36 -10.04 1.17 3.84
N ARG A 37 -10.15 1.62 5.08
CA ARG A 37 -9.94 3.02 5.42
C ARG A 37 -8.44 3.34 5.36
N ILE A 38 -7.96 3.64 4.15
CA ILE A 38 -6.55 3.96 3.87
C ILE A 38 -6.35 5.47 3.97
N LYS A 39 -5.31 5.88 4.70
CA LYS A 39 -4.84 7.27 4.67
C LYS A 39 -3.75 7.38 3.61
N TYR A 40 -4.11 7.90 2.44
CA TYR A 40 -3.14 8.30 1.42
C TYR A 40 -2.23 9.39 1.99
N LYS A 41 -0.92 9.17 1.89
CA LYS A 41 0.08 10.11 2.41
C LYS A 41 0.71 10.91 1.29
N ARG A 42 1.24 10.22 0.28
CA ARG A 42 1.96 10.85 -0.83
C ARG A 42 2.15 9.88 -1.98
N GLU A 43 2.10 10.39 -3.19
CA GLU A 43 2.47 9.69 -4.41
C GLU A 43 3.72 10.35 -5.00
N TYR A 44 4.64 9.53 -5.50
CA TYR A 44 5.80 9.98 -6.23
C TYR A 44 5.79 9.33 -7.60
N ALA A 45 5.66 10.14 -8.63
CA ALA A 45 5.84 9.73 -10.00
C ALA A 45 7.10 10.40 -10.54
N ARG A 46 7.86 9.68 -11.37
CA ARG A 46 8.95 10.26 -12.15
C ARG A 46 8.50 10.27 -13.60
N GLU A 47 8.57 11.43 -14.26
CA GLU A 47 8.10 11.61 -15.65
C GLU A 47 8.77 10.63 -16.64
N ASP A 48 10.06 10.33 -16.44
CA ASP A 48 10.82 9.42 -17.30
C ASP A 48 10.64 7.93 -16.96
N SER A 49 9.76 7.59 -16.01
CA SER A 49 9.64 6.23 -15.48
C SER A 49 8.18 5.78 -15.47
N PRO A 50 7.87 4.56 -15.93
CA PRO A 50 6.52 4.02 -15.85
C PRO A 50 6.13 3.58 -14.43
N TYR A 51 7.03 3.73 -13.46
CA TYR A 51 6.82 3.39 -12.06
C TYR A 51 6.35 4.58 -11.24
N ARG A 52 5.33 4.36 -10.41
CA ARG A 52 4.85 5.30 -9.41
C ARG A 52 5.00 4.66 -8.04
N ILE A 53 5.36 5.47 -7.04
CA ILE A 53 5.53 5.02 -5.67
C ILE A 53 4.45 5.65 -4.82
N ILE A 54 3.58 4.84 -4.25
CA ILE A 54 2.46 5.29 -3.43
C ILE A 54 2.76 4.97 -1.96
N PHE A 55 2.83 6.00 -1.14
CA PHE A 55 2.95 5.89 0.30
C PHE A 55 1.58 5.94 0.94
N VAL A 56 1.25 4.87 1.66
CA VAL A 56 0.00 4.76 2.40
C VAL A 56 0.25 4.42 3.86
N LYS A 57 -0.64 4.93 4.70
CA LYS A 57 -0.65 4.65 6.14
C LYS A 57 -1.89 3.85 6.47
N TRP A 58 -1.68 2.71 7.11
CA TRP A 58 -2.73 1.81 7.59
C TRP A 58 -2.78 1.82 9.11
N GLU A 59 -3.95 1.57 9.66
CA GLU A 59 -4.12 1.29 11.09
C GLU A 59 -3.86 -0.20 11.35
N LYS A 60 -3.10 -0.55 12.40
CA LYS A 60 -2.75 -1.95 12.69
C LYS A 60 -3.96 -2.87 12.87
N ARG A 61 -5.10 -2.30 13.30
CA ARG A 61 -6.37 -3.04 13.44
C ARG A 61 -6.82 -3.64 12.10
N ILE A 62 -6.68 -2.90 11.01
CA ILE A 62 -7.09 -3.35 9.67
C ILE A 62 -6.03 -4.26 9.04
N GLN A 63 -4.75 -4.13 9.41
CA GLN A 63 -3.68 -5.02 8.94
C GLN A 63 -3.96 -6.50 9.27
N HIS A 64 -4.54 -6.78 10.44
CA HIS A 64 -4.87 -8.14 10.84
C HIS A 64 -5.90 -8.79 9.90
N ASP A 65 -6.90 -8.02 9.48
CA ASP A 65 -7.96 -8.49 8.59
C ASP A 65 -7.43 -8.69 7.16
N LEU A 66 -6.55 -7.81 6.70
CA LEU A 66 -5.94 -7.91 5.37
C LEU A 66 -4.94 -9.06 5.25
N LYS A 67 -4.22 -9.40 6.32
CA LYS A 67 -3.37 -10.59 6.32
C LYS A 67 -4.16 -11.88 6.06
N ARG A 68 -5.44 -11.95 6.43
CA ARG A 68 -6.28 -13.13 6.19
C ARG A 68 -6.77 -13.23 4.75
N HIS A 69 -6.99 -12.11 4.07
CA HIS A 69 -7.52 -12.10 2.69
C HIS A 69 -6.45 -12.32 1.61
N TRP A 70 -5.19 -11.97 1.89
CA TRP A 70 -4.12 -11.92 0.87
C TRP A 70 -2.99 -12.96 1.07
N ILE A 71 -3.02 -13.75 2.15
CA ILE A 71 -1.98 -14.77 2.49
C ILE A 71 -2.59 -16.19 2.54
N SER A 72 -3.82 -16.38 2.07
CA SER A 72 -4.39 -17.71 1.80
C SER A 72 -4.17 -18.13 0.35
#